data_AF-A0A539DGJ1-F1
#
_entry.id   AF-A0A539DGJ1-F1
#
_cell.length_a   1.000
_cell.length_b   1.000
_cell.length_c   1.000
_cell.angle_alpha   90.00
_cell.angle_beta   90.00
_cell.angle_gamma   90.00
#
_symmetry.space_group_name_H-M   'P 1'
#
loop_
_entity.id
_entity.type
_entity.pdbx_description
1 polymer ?
#
loop_
_entity_poly.entity_id
_entity_poly.type
_entity_poly.pdbx_seq_one_letter_code
_entity_poly.pdbx_strand_id
1 'polypeptide(L)'
;MSEDTTTIEEEVTPRPAGKAKAARSSEGKWGTEVMALGFCVLPSLIFRAQARLGLSPTQLAVLLQLADFWWDSGRKPFPKKADLAVRLNLSERQVQRHIADLEMAGFVRRIERTYGRRGKISNEYDLSGLVAKLAALEPQYREVAEEAKARKKAVSKPGYDPKRIKAKAGTS
;
A
#
# COMPACT_ATOMS: atom_id res chain seq x y z
N MET A 1 39.84 -18.71 -37.27
CA MET A 1 38.37 -18.69 -37.19
C MET A 1 38.06 -19.07 -35.76
N SER A 2 38.10 -18.14 -34.78
CA SER A 2 37.17 -17.01 -34.61
C SER A 2 35.75 -17.57 -34.59
N GLU A 3 35.05 -17.64 -33.46
CA GLU A 3 34.48 -16.53 -32.68
C GLU A 3 34.45 -16.92 -31.18
N ASP A 4 35.01 -16.12 -30.27
CA ASP A 4 34.41 -14.95 -29.60
C ASP A 4 33.17 -15.24 -28.72
N THR A 5 33.44 -15.33 -27.42
CA THR A 5 32.76 -14.75 -26.25
C THR A 5 31.27 -14.44 -26.34
N THR A 6 30.48 -14.92 -25.36
CA THR A 6 29.64 -14.05 -24.52
C THR A 6 29.20 -14.82 -23.28
N THR A 7 29.99 -14.68 -22.21
CA THR A 7 29.50 -14.80 -20.83
C THR A 7 28.48 -13.68 -20.62
N ILE A 8 27.22 -14.03 -20.41
CA ILE A 8 26.20 -13.05 -20.03
C ILE A 8 26.41 -12.77 -18.53
N GLU A 9 27.16 -11.71 -18.24
CA GLU A 9 27.21 -11.11 -16.92
C GLU A 9 25.83 -10.52 -16.60
N GLU A 10 25.20 -11.05 -15.56
CA GLU A 10 23.93 -10.56 -15.03
C GLU A 10 24.16 -9.18 -14.39
N GLU A 11 23.81 -8.13 -15.11
CA GLU A 11 23.92 -6.74 -14.66
C GLU A 11 22.96 -6.48 -13.49
N VAL A 12 23.47 -6.62 -12.27
CA VAL A 12 22.78 -6.27 -11.02
C VAL A 12 22.60 -4.74 -10.99
N THR A 13 21.47 -4.26 -11.48
CA THR A 13 21.11 -2.85 -11.36
C THR A 13 21.06 -2.41 -9.89
N PRO A 14 21.72 -1.30 -9.52
CA PRO A 14 21.87 -0.92 -8.12
C PRO A 14 20.55 -0.41 -7.56
N ARG A 15 20.06 -1.09 -6.51
CA ARG A 15 18.85 -0.72 -5.76
C ARG A 15 19.07 0.65 -5.08
N PRO A 16 18.19 1.66 -5.26
CA PRO A 16 18.42 3.01 -4.77
C PRO A 16 18.55 3.07 -3.23
N ALA A 17 19.54 3.84 -2.75
CA ALA A 17 20.08 3.84 -1.38
C ALA A 17 19.06 4.09 -0.25
N GLY A 18 17.88 4.65 -0.53
CA GLY A 18 16.79 4.77 0.45
C GLY A 18 16.20 3.41 0.88
N LYS A 19 16.28 2.39 0.02
CA LYS A 19 15.78 1.02 0.28
C LYS A 19 16.67 0.25 1.26
N ALA A 20 17.94 0.64 1.44
CA ALA A 20 18.93 -0.15 2.21
C ALA A 20 18.76 -0.09 3.74
N LYS A 21 18.11 0.95 4.30
CA LYS A 21 17.89 1.06 5.75
C LYS A 21 16.59 0.39 6.19
N ALA A 22 15.52 0.53 5.40
CA ALA A 22 14.23 -0.11 5.67
C ALA A 22 14.25 -1.61 5.35
N ALA A 23 14.99 -2.05 4.32
CA ALA A 23 15.20 -3.47 4.03
C ALA A 23 15.93 -4.17 5.18
N ARG A 24 17.05 -3.63 5.67
CA ARG A 24 17.80 -4.20 6.82
C ARG A 24 16.99 -4.29 8.11
N SER A 25 16.14 -3.29 8.40
CA SER A 25 15.25 -3.36 9.57
C SER A 25 14.10 -4.37 9.39
N SER A 26 13.63 -4.57 8.16
CA SER A 26 12.57 -5.54 7.85
C SER A 26 13.13 -6.97 7.84
N GLU A 27 14.32 -7.18 7.31
CA GLU A 27 15.08 -8.44 7.33
C GLU A 27 15.37 -8.88 8.78
N GLY A 28 15.77 -7.95 9.66
CA GLY A 28 15.93 -8.25 11.08
C GLY A 28 14.64 -8.69 11.79
N LYS A 29 13.47 -8.27 11.28
CA LYS A 29 12.17 -8.62 11.86
C LYS A 29 11.60 -9.94 11.31
N TRP A 30 11.72 -10.15 10.01
CA TRP A 30 11.03 -11.22 9.29
C TRP A 30 11.98 -12.30 8.75
N GLY A 31 13.29 -12.07 8.80
CA GLY A 31 14.30 -12.94 8.22
C GLY A 31 14.58 -12.62 6.75
N THR A 32 15.83 -12.84 6.33
CA THR A 32 16.28 -12.59 4.95
C THR A 32 15.54 -13.44 3.94
N GLU A 33 15.39 -14.74 4.20
CA GLU A 33 14.72 -15.68 3.29
C GLU A 33 13.26 -15.31 3.01
N VAL A 34 12.54 -14.84 4.04
CA VAL A 34 11.14 -14.42 3.89
C VAL A 34 11.07 -13.14 3.04
N MET A 35 11.94 -12.18 3.32
CA MET A 35 11.98 -10.92 2.57
C MET A 35 12.47 -11.11 1.12
N ALA A 36 13.24 -12.18 0.84
CA ALA A 36 13.71 -12.52 -0.50
C ALA A 36 12.58 -12.93 -1.45
N LEU A 37 11.48 -13.48 -0.93
CA LEU A 37 10.28 -13.83 -1.73
C LEU A 37 9.50 -12.60 -2.23
N GLY A 38 9.87 -11.40 -1.77
CA GLY A 38 9.25 -10.14 -2.14
C GLY A 38 8.42 -9.52 -1.02
N PHE A 39 8.19 -8.22 -1.12
CA PHE A 39 7.37 -7.47 -0.18
C PHE A 39 6.71 -6.27 -0.86
N CYS A 40 5.51 -5.94 -0.40
CA CYS A 40 4.79 -4.75 -0.81
C CYS A 40 4.97 -3.63 0.22
N VAL A 41 5.38 -2.44 -0.22
CA VAL A 41 5.42 -1.25 0.64
C VAL A 41 4.06 -0.58 0.62
N LEU A 42 3.44 -0.48 1.79
CA LEU A 42 2.14 0.16 1.96
C LEU A 42 2.19 1.27 2.99
N PRO A 43 1.60 2.44 2.71
CA PRO A 43 1.52 3.51 3.69
C PRO A 43 0.62 3.09 4.86
N SER A 44 1.12 3.27 6.10
CA SER A 44 0.34 2.93 7.30
C SER A 44 -0.97 3.70 7.43
N LEU A 45 -1.12 4.81 6.69
CA LEU A 45 -2.35 5.59 6.62
C LEU A 45 -3.54 4.75 6.15
N ILE A 46 -3.34 3.77 5.25
CA ILE A 46 -4.43 2.88 4.80
C ILE A 46 -5.09 2.17 5.99
N PHE A 47 -4.28 1.60 6.88
CA PHE A 47 -4.78 0.88 8.05
C PHE A 47 -5.43 1.82 9.07
N ARG A 48 -4.84 3.00 9.28
CA ARG A 48 -5.38 4.02 10.21
C ARG A 48 -6.67 4.65 9.72
N ALA A 49 -6.85 4.71 8.41
CA ALA A 49 -8.00 5.33 7.74
C ALA A 49 -9.02 4.32 7.21
N GLN A 50 -8.85 3.01 7.44
CA GLN A 50 -9.70 1.98 6.83
C GLN A 50 -11.19 2.26 7.03
N ALA A 51 -11.63 2.49 8.27
CA ALA A 51 -13.04 2.78 8.58
C ALA A 51 -13.50 4.09 7.92
N ARG A 52 -12.63 5.11 7.90
CA ARG A 52 -12.91 6.40 7.28
C ARG A 52 -13.02 6.33 5.76
N LEU A 53 -12.28 5.41 5.15
CA LEU A 53 -12.37 5.08 3.72
C LEU A 53 -13.62 4.23 3.40
N GLY A 54 -14.38 3.78 4.42
CA GLY A 54 -15.55 2.92 4.22
C GLY A 54 -15.20 1.52 3.73
N LEU A 55 -13.96 1.06 3.95
CA LEU A 55 -13.50 -0.23 3.49
C LEU A 55 -13.83 -1.33 4.50
N SER A 56 -14.60 -2.33 4.05
CA SER A 56 -14.72 -3.58 4.79
C SER A 56 -13.36 -4.30 4.91
N PRO A 57 -13.17 -5.18 5.90
CA PRO A 57 -11.94 -5.96 6.04
C PRO A 57 -11.59 -6.75 4.76
N THR A 58 -12.60 -7.33 4.11
CA THR A 58 -12.42 -8.10 2.87
C THR A 58 -12.02 -7.20 1.70
N GLN A 59 -12.63 -6.03 1.55
CA GLN A 59 -12.24 -5.06 0.52
C GLN A 59 -10.81 -4.55 0.73
N LEU A 60 -10.42 -4.30 1.98
CA LEU A 60 -9.03 -3.98 2.29
C LEU A 60 -8.10 -5.13 1.85
N ALA A 61 -8.40 -6.37 2.22
CA ALA A 61 -7.58 -7.52 1.83
C ALA A 61 -7.44 -7.67 0.30
N VAL A 62 -8.53 -7.44 -0.45
CA VAL A 62 -8.49 -7.39 -1.93
C VAL A 62 -7.55 -6.28 -2.42
N LEU A 63 -7.65 -5.06 -1.88
CA LEU A 63 -6.76 -3.95 -2.25
C LEU A 63 -5.29 -4.26 -1.95
N LEU A 64 -5.00 -4.88 -0.81
CA LEU A 64 -3.63 -5.26 -0.42
C LEU A 64 -3.03 -6.27 -1.40
N GLN A 65 -3.81 -7.28 -1.81
CA GLN A 65 -3.35 -8.23 -2.82
C GLN A 65 -3.14 -7.54 -4.18
N LEU A 66 -4.05 -6.67 -4.62
CA LEU A 66 -3.87 -5.90 -5.85
C LEU A 66 -2.61 -5.01 -5.80
N ALA A 67 -2.32 -4.40 -4.65
CA ALA A 67 -1.13 -3.59 -4.44
C ALA A 67 0.17 -4.42 -4.42
N ASP A 68 0.12 -5.65 -3.89
CA ASP A 68 1.25 -6.60 -3.94
C ASP A 68 1.63 -6.95 -5.38
N PHE A 69 0.63 -7.18 -6.25
CA PHE A 69 0.87 -7.36 -7.69
C PHE A 69 1.36 -6.08 -8.39
N TRP A 70 1.17 -4.90 -7.78
CA TRP A 70 1.58 -3.59 -8.31
C TRP A 70 2.95 -3.18 -7.75
N TRP A 71 3.97 -4.01 -7.97
CA TRP A 71 5.31 -3.79 -7.41
C TRP A 71 6.25 -2.96 -8.30
N ASP A 72 5.88 -2.75 -9.56
CA ASP A 72 6.55 -1.83 -10.49
C ASP A 72 5.60 -0.70 -10.90
N SER A 73 5.99 0.55 -10.64
CA SER A 73 5.23 1.73 -11.04
C SER A 73 4.97 1.80 -12.55
N GLY A 74 5.80 1.13 -13.36
CA GLY A 74 5.65 1.01 -14.81
C GLY A 74 4.78 -0.16 -15.29
N ARG A 75 4.44 -1.13 -14.43
CA ARG A 75 3.71 -2.35 -14.80
C ARG A 75 2.50 -2.54 -13.90
N LYS A 76 1.31 -2.29 -14.45
CA LYS A 76 0.04 -2.47 -13.74
C LYS A 76 -0.15 -3.95 -13.31
N PRO A 77 -0.85 -4.22 -12.19
CA PRO A 77 -1.14 -5.58 -11.75
C PRO A 77 -2.12 -6.30 -12.69
N PHE A 78 -1.84 -7.57 -13.00
CA PHE A 78 -2.70 -8.45 -13.81
C PHE A 78 -3.05 -9.79 -13.13
N PRO A 79 -3.38 -9.82 -11.82
CA PRO A 79 -3.70 -11.08 -11.19
C PRO A 79 -4.93 -11.70 -11.84
N LYS A 80 -4.91 -13.02 -12.04
CA LYS A 80 -6.13 -13.73 -12.37
C LYS A 80 -7.05 -13.67 -11.16
N LYS A 81 -8.36 -13.59 -11.41
CA LYS A 81 -9.36 -13.57 -10.33
C LYS A 81 -9.28 -14.84 -9.48
N ALA A 82 -8.96 -15.98 -10.11
CA ALA A 82 -8.70 -17.25 -9.45
C ALA A 82 -7.54 -17.16 -8.43
N ASP A 83 -6.44 -16.48 -8.77
CA ASP A 83 -5.29 -16.34 -7.86
C ASP A 83 -5.66 -15.53 -6.61
N LEU A 84 -6.41 -14.44 -6.80
CA LEU A 84 -6.95 -13.64 -5.69
C LEU A 84 -7.92 -14.45 -4.84
N ALA A 85 -8.78 -15.25 -5.47
CA ALA A 85 -9.76 -16.11 -4.80
C ALA A 85 -9.06 -17.12 -3.88
N VAL A 86 -8.02 -17.80 -4.39
CA VAL A 86 -7.20 -18.73 -3.61
C VAL A 86 -6.49 -18.01 -2.46
N ARG A 87 -5.79 -16.90 -2.72
CA ARG A 87 -5.03 -16.16 -1.69
C ARG A 87 -5.92 -15.58 -0.58
N LEU A 88 -7.15 -15.19 -0.91
CA LEU A 88 -8.09 -14.59 0.04
C LEU A 88 -9.05 -15.60 0.66
N ASN A 89 -8.99 -16.87 0.25
CA ASN A 89 -9.96 -17.90 0.63
C ASN A 89 -11.42 -17.46 0.35
N LEU A 90 -11.66 -16.96 -0.86
CA LEU A 90 -12.97 -16.50 -1.34
C LEU A 90 -13.33 -17.21 -2.63
N SER A 91 -14.62 -17.25 -2.97
CA SER A 91 -15.03 -17.62 -4.33
C SER A 91 -14.67 -16.51 -5.33
N GLU A 92 -14.44 -16.88 -6.60
CA GLU A 92 -14.22 -15.89 -7.66
C GLU A 92 -15.36 -14.88 -7.78
N ARG A 93 -16.60 -15.30 -7.54
CA ARG A 93 -17.78 -14.41 -7.53
C ARG A 93 -17.69 -13.37 -6.42
N GLN A 94 -17.22 -13.73 -5.23
CA GLN A 94 -17.00 -12.78 -4.14
C GLN A 94 -15.89 -11.78 -4.49
N VAL A 95 -14.77 -12.26 -5.06
CA VAL A 95 -13.68 -11.39 -5.53
C VAL A 95 -14.19 -10.41 -6.60
N GLN A 96 -14.95 -10.88 -7.58
CA GLN A 96 -15.55 -10.05 -8.61
C GLN A 96 -16.45 -8.96 -8.03
N ARG A 97 -17.32 -9.34 -7.08
CA ARG A 97 -18.21 -8.39 -6.40
C ARG A 97 -17.41 -7.33 -5.65
N HIS A 98 -16.43 -7.72 -4.84
CA HIS A 98 -15.62 -6.76 -4.08
C HIS A 98 -14.80 -5.83 -4.99
N ILE A 99 -14.28 -6.33 -6.11
CA ILE A 99 -13.63 -5.48 -7.11
C ILE A 99 -14.62 -4.47 -7.71
N ALA A 100 -15.84 -4.89 -8.03
CA ALA A 100 -16.88 -3.99 -8.55
C ALA A 100 -17.27 -2.93 -7.51
N ASP A 101 -17.44 -3.31 -6.24
CA ASP A 101 -17.73 -2.36 -5.16
C ASP A 101 -16.60 -1.33 -4.99
N LEU A 102 -15.34 -1.79 -5.07
CA LEU A 102 -14.15 -0.94 -5.01
C LEU A 102 -14.04 0.00 -6.21
N GLU A 103 -14.48 -0.45 -7.38
CA GLU A 103 -14.54 0.36 -8.60
C GLU A 103 -15.62 1.43 -8.51
N MET A 104 -16.82 1.07 -8.06
CA MET A 104 -17.90 2.01 -7.78
C MET A 104 -17.50 3.05 -6.74
N ALA A 105 -16.76 2.64 -5.70
CA ALA A 105 -16.27 3.55 -4.67
C ALA A 105 -15.04 4.38 -5.13
N GLY A 106 -14.50 4.14 -6.34
CA GLY A 106 -13.40 4.90 -6.93
C GLY A 106 -12.03 4.59 -6.33
N PHE A 107 -11.84 3.41 -5.74
CA PHE A 107 -10.52 2.95 -5.26
C PHE A 107 -9.69 2.31 -6.36
N VAL A 108 -10.36 1.59 -7.25
CA VAL A 108 -9.75 0.79 -8.32
C VAL A 108 -10.42 1.15 -9.63
N ARG A 109 -9.68 1.19 -10.73
CA ARG A 109 -10.26 1.21 -12.07
C ARG A 109 -9.84 -0.04 -12.83
N ARG A 110 -10.81 -0.74 -13.43
CA ARG A 110 -10.53 -1.88 -14.29
C ARG A 110 -10.22 -1.42 -15.70
N ILE A 111 -9.11 -1.89 -16.25
CA ILE A 111 -8.73 -1.64 -17.64
C ILE A 111 -8.81 -2.99 -18.35
N GLU A 112 -9.85 -3.14 -19.17
CA GLU A 112 -10.09 -4.37 -19.92
C GLU A 112 -9.00 -4.56 -20.97
N ARG A 113 -8.55 -5.81 -21.11
CA ARG A 113 -7.54 -6.17 -22.09
C ARG A 113 -8.04 -7.27 -23.00
N THR A 114 -7.79 -7.07 -24.29
CA THR A 114 -8.08 -8.03 -25.34
C THR A 114 -6.77 -8.41 -26.03
N TYR A 115 -6.58 -9.70 -26.29
CA TYR A 115 -5.43 -10.17 -27.07
C TYR A 115 -5.91 -10.64 -28.44
N GLY A 116 -5.83 -9.75 -29.43
CA GLY A 116 -6.16 -10.04 -30.83
C GLY A 116 -7.51 -10.74 -31.03
N ARG A 117 -7.56 -11.74 -31.92
CA ARG A 117 -8.76 -12.57 -32.21
C ARG A 117 -8.99 -13.71 -31.20
N ARG A 118 -8.21 -13.83 -30.11
CA ARG A 118 -8.20 -15.03 -29.24
C ARG A 118 -8.82 -14.85 -27.84
N GLY A 119 -9.57 -13.77 -27.62
CA GLY A 119 -10.43 -13.63 -26.44
C GLY A 119 -9.89 -12.68 -25.36
N LYS A 120 -10.72 -12.48 -24.32
CA LYS A 120 -10.46 -11.58 -23.19
C LYS A 120 -9.32 -12.14 -22.33
N ILE A 121 -8.31 -11.32 -22.03
CA ILE A 121 -7.22 -11.68 -21.10
C ILE A 121 -7.44 -11.03 -19.72
N SER A 122 -6.62 -11.38 -18.73
CA SER A 122 -6.72 -10.79 -17.38
C SER A 122 -6.69 -9.27 -17.44
N ASN A 123 -7.63 -8.65 -16.73
CA ASN A 123 -7.75 -7.21 -16.66
C ASN A 123 -6.57 -6.58 -15.91
N GLU A 124 -6.22 -5.38 -16.31
CA GLU A 124 -5.38 -4.48 -15.52
C GLU A 124 -6.22 -3.83 -14.44
N TYR A 125 -5.61 -3.61 -13.28
CA TYR A 125 -6.20 -2.80 -12.22
C TYR A 125 -5.33 -1.57 -11.97
N ASP A 126 -5.95 -0.41 -11.91
CA ASP A 126 -5.31 0.86 -11.62
C ASP A 126 -5.74 1.34 -10.23
N LEU A 127 -4.77 1.52 -9.33
CA LEU A 127 -4.97 1.89 -7.93
C LEU A 127 -4.74 3.39 -7.67
N SER A 128 -4.65 4.22 -8.72
CA SER A 128 -4.52 5.68 -8.58
C SER A 128 -5.66 6.30 -7.75
N GLY A 129 -6.86 5.73 -7.82
CA GLY A 129 -8.00 6.16 -7.00
C GLY A 129 -7.75 5.99 -5.49
N LEU A 130 -7.16 4.87 -5.07
CA LEU A 130 -6.73 4.68 -3.68
C LEU A 130 -5.69 5.73 -3.26
N VAL A 131 -4.69 6.00 -4.11
CA VAL A 131 -3.65 7.00 -3.83
C VAL A 131 -4.26 8.39 -3.64
N ALA A 132 -5.17 8.80 -4.53
CA ALA A 132 -5.84 10.08 -4.44
C ALA A 132 -6.66 10.23 -3.15
N LYS A 133 -7.39 9.19 -2.75
CA LYS A 133 -8.17 9.20 -1.50
C LYS A 133 -7.28 9.29 -0.27
N LEU A 134 -6.14 8.60 -0.25
CA LEU A 134 -5.17 8.71 0.84
C LEU A 134 -4.56 10.11 0.91
N ALA A 135 -4.21 10.69 -0.24
CA ALA A 135 -3.68 12.05 -0.29
C ALA A 135 -4.68 13.08 0.24
N ALA A 136 -5.98 12.91 -0.02
CA ALA A 136 -7.02 13.79 0.52
C ALA A 136 -7.18 13.70 2.05
N LEU A 137 -6.88 12.53 2.64
CA LEU A 137 -6.95 12.33 4.09
C LEU A 137 -5.66 12.75 4.81
N GLU A 138 -4.54 12.75 4.11
CA GLU A 138 -3.21 12.95 4.68
C GLU A 138 -3.08 14.21 5.56
N PRO A 139 -3.55 15.41 5.15
CA PRO A 139 -3.34 16.63 5.94
C PRO A 139 -4.01 16.55 7.32
N GLN A 140 -5.18 15.94 7.39
CA GLN A 140 -5.96 15.82 8.62
C GLN A 140 -5.31 14.83 9.61
N TYR A 141 -4.76 13.73 9.10
CA TYR A 141 -4.01 12.79 9.92
C TYR A 141 -2.65 13.35 10.36
N ARG A 142 -2.02 14.20 9.53
CA ARG A 142 -0.78 14.89 9.86
C ARG A 142 -1.00 15.89 11.00
N GLU A 143 -2.04 16.71 10.92
CA GLU A 143 -2.39 17.68 11.95
C GLU A 143 -2.55 17.01 13.32
N VAL A 144 -3.41 15.98 13.40
CA VAL A 144 -3.62 15.21 14.65
C VAL A 144 -2.33 14.56 15.16
N ALA A 145 -1.47 14.07 14.26
CA ALA A 145 -0.21 13.45 14.63
C ALA A 145 0.79 14.46 15.23
N GLU A 146 0.90 15.66 14.62
CA GLU A 146 1.77 16.72 15.12
C GLU A 146 1.26 17.31 16.43
N GLU A 147 -0.06 17.50 16.59
CA GLU A 147 -0.67 17.89 17.86
C GLU A 147 -0.40 16.86 18.97
N ALA A 148 -0.58 15.57 18.68
CA ALA A 148 -0.30 14.51 19.63
C ALA A 148 1.18 14.47 20.03
N LYS A 149 2.09 14.72 19.08
CA LYS A 149 3.53 14.80 19.34
C LYS A 149 3.88 16.03 20.18
N ALA A 150 3.32 17.19 19.88
CA ALA A 150 3.49 18.42 20.65
C ALA A 150 2.98 18.23 22.09
N ARG A 151 1.80 17.60 22.25
CA ARG A 151 1.24 17.29 23.56
C ARG A 151 2.11 16.33 24.36
N LYS A 152 2.60 15.24 23.73
CA LYS A 152 3.55 14.31 24.37
C LYS A 152 4.82 15.03 24.84
N LYS A 153 5.38 15.91 24.00
CA LYS A 153 6.55 16.73 24.33
C LYS A 153 6.27 17.74 25.46
N ALA A 154 5.06 18.29 25.53
CA ALA A 154 4.66 19.20 26.61
C ALA A 154 4.56 18.45 27.95
N VAL A 155 3.93 17.27 27.95
CA VAL A 155 3.79 16.41 29.13
C VAL A 155 5.14 15.96 29.67
N SER A 156 6.13 15.72 28.80
CA SER A 156 7.46 15.29 29.24
C SER A 156 8.33 16.40 29.86
N LYS A 157 7.90 17.67 29.81
CA LYS A 157 8.65 18.78 30.40
C LYS A 157 8.25 18.99 31.88
N PRO A 158 9.21 19.33 32.77
CA PRO A 158 8.90 19.71 34.14
C PRO A 158 7.90 20.88 34.20
N GLY A 159 6.94 20.82 35.12
CA GLY A 159 5.94 21.88 35.31
C GLY A 159 4.70 21.80 34.40
N TYR A 160 4.52 20.72 33.65
CA TYR A 160 3.26 20.46 32.94
C TYR A 160 2.12 20.22 33.94
N ASP A 161 1.14 21.12 33.98
CA ASP A 161 -0.10 20.94 34.72
C ASP A 161 -1.30 21.12 33.77
N PRO A 162 -2.06 20.05 33.47
CA PRO A 162 -3.20 20.11 32.58
C PRO A 162 -4.34 21.00 33.10
N LYS A 163 -4.46 21.19 34.43
CA LYS A 163 -5.49 22.08 35.01
C LYS A 163 -5.16 23.55 34.76
N ARG A 164 -3.88 23.92 34.89
CA ARG A 164 -3.39 25.28 34.67
C ARG A 164 -3.45 25.72 33.20
N ILE A 165 -3.28 24.79 32.26
CA ILE A 165 -3.42 25.07 30.81
C ILE A 165 -4.90 25.24 30.44
N LYS A 166 -5.80 24.39 30.94
CA LYS A 166 -7.25 24.54 30.70
C LYS A 166 -7.82 25.85 31.25
N ALA A 167 -7.35 26.28 32.43
CA ALA A 167 -7.76 27.55 33.02
C ALA A 167 -7.36 28.76 32.15
N LYS A 168 -6.25 28.70 31.41
CA LYS A 168 -5.85 29.75 30.47
C LYS A 168 -6.62 29.74 29.14
N ALA A 169 -7.13 28.58 28.71
CA ALA A 169 -7.84 28.44 27.45
C ALA A 169 -9.33 28.84 27.54
N GLY A 170 -9.92 28.87 28.73
CA GLY A 170 -11.33 29.23 28.97
C GLY A 170 -11.56 30.69 29.38
N THR A 171 -10.56 31.58 29.26
CA THR A 171 -10.65 33.00 29.65
C THR A 171 -10.42 33.94 28.44
N SER A 172 -10.85 33.54 27.26
CA SER A 172 -10.89 34.40 26.06
C SER A 172 -12.21 34.25 25.34
#